data_AF-S9QLN5-F1
#
_entry.id   AF-S9QLN5-F1
#
_cell.length_a   1.000
_cell.length_b   1.000
_cell.length_c   1.000
_cell.angle_alpha   90.00
_cell.angle_beta   90.00
_cell.angle_gamma   90.00
#
_symmetry.space_group_name_H-M   'P 1'
#
loop_
_entity.id
_entity.type
_entity.pdbx_description
1 polymer ?
#
loop_
_entity_poly.entity_id
_entity_poly.type
_entity_poly.pdbx_seq_one_letter_code
_entity_poly.pdbx_strand_id
1 'polypeptide(L)' 'MASDYTPGWDAKAISRIAKEHFGGWTQMFESHGWPERGVKMMPSVQRHVAETYGSILAFTEKYEPAGEIKE' A
#
# COMPACT_ATOMS: atom_id res chain seq x y z
N MET A 1 -1.59 -23.87 -3.02
CA MET A 1 -2.64 -22.89 -2.70
C MET A 1 -2.48 -21.75 -3.68
N ALA A 2 -3.38 -21.70 -4.67
CA ALA A 2 -3.31 -20.70 -5.74
C ALA A 2 -3.69 -19.35 -5.13
N SER A 3 -2.74 -18.44 -5.16
CA SER A 3 -2.88 -17.07 -4.73
C SER A 3 -3.84 -16.33 -5.66
N ASP A 4 -5.08 -16.10 -5.21
CA ASP A 4 -6.10 -15.24 -5.83
C ASP A 4 -5.70 -13.73 -5.79
N TYR A 5 -4.44 -13.42 -6.09
CA TYR A 5 -4.00 -12.07 -6.37
C TYR A 5 -4.47 -11.69 -7.77
N THR A 6 -5.72 -11.24 -7.86
CA THR A 6 -6.25 -10.64 -9.09
C THR A 6 -5.37 -9.44 -9.47
N PRO A 7 -5.06 -9.24 -10.76
CA PRO A 7 -4.26 -8.09 -11.20
C PRO A 7 -4.94 -6.78 -10.75
N GLY A 8 -4.23 -6.00 -9.93
CA GLY A 8 -4.73 -4.75 -9.35
C GLY A 8 -5.31 -4.86 -7.94
N TRP A 9 -5.25 -6.03 -7.29
CA TRP A 9 -5.57 -6.13 -5.85
C TRP A 9 -4.62 -5.27 -5.01
N ASP A 10 -3.34 -5.28 -5.38
CA ASP A 10 -2.25 -4.53 -4.76
C ASP A 10 -2.54 -3.03 -4.75
N ALA A 11 -2.90 -2.45 -5.90
CA ALA A 11 -3.26 -1.05 -6.02
C ALA A 11 -4.47 -0.69 -5.14
N LYS A 12 -5.47 -1.58 -5.05
CA LYS A 12 -6.63 -1.39 -4.17
C LYS A 12 -6.24 -1.45 -2.69
N ALA A 13 -5.45 -2.43 -2.29
CA ALA A 13 -4.99 -2.60 -0.91
C ALA A 13 -4.15 -1.40 -0.47
N ILE A 14 -3.20 -0.97 -1.29
CA ILE A 14 -2.39 0.21 -0.99
C ILE A 14 -3.26 1.48 -0.98
N SER A 15 -4.23 1.63 -1.90
CA SER A 15 -5.18 2.78 -1.87
C SER A 15 -5.93 2.86 -0.55
N ARG A 16 -6.38 1.70 -0.07
CA ARG A 16 -7.14 1.57 1.18
C ARG A 16 -6.27 1.94 2.37
N ILE A 17 -5.07 1.36 2.49
CA ILE A 17 -4.11 1.68 3.56
C ILE A 17 -3.72 3.15 3.53
N ALA A 18 -3.43 3.69 2.34
CA ALA A 18 -3.10 5.11 2.18
C ALA A 18 -4.22 5.99 2.74
N LYS A 19 -5.48 5.67 2.46
CA LYS A 19 -6.64 6.42 2.96
C LYS A 19 -6.87 6.22 4.46
N GLU A 20 -6.83 4.99 4.95
CA GLU A 20 -7.19 4.64 6.34
C GLU A 20 -6.09 5.01 7.35
N HIS A 21 -4.82 4.83 7.01
CA HIS A 21 -3.70 5.08 7.93
C HIS A 21 -2.99 6.42 7.70
N PHE A 22 -2.98 6.92 6.46
CA PHE A 22 -2.23 8.12 6.10
C PHE A 22 -3.11 9.29 5.66
N GLY A 23 -4.43 9.12 5.52
CA GLY A 23 -5.32 10.17 5.02
C GLY A 23 -5.30 10.37 3.49
N GLY A 24 -4.55 9.55 2.75
CA GLY A 24 -4.54 9.49 1.29
C GLY A 24 -3.17 9.21 0.69
N TRP A 25 -3.12 9.07 -0.63
CA TRP A 25 -1.90 8.79 -1.38
C TRP A 25 -0.80 9.84 -1.16
N THR A 26 -1.14 11.12 -1.26
CA THR A 26 -0.16 12.22 -1.14
C THR A 26 0.54 12.17 0.21
N GLN A 27 -0.26 12.04 1.27
CA GLN A 27 0.21 12.08 2.64
C GLN A 27 0.99 10.82 3.01
N MET A 28 0.63 9.65 2.45
CA MET A 28 1.45 8.44 2.54
C MET A 28 2.83 8.65 1.91
N PHE A 29 2.89 9.19 0.69
CA PHE A 29 4.16 9.44 0.02
C PHE A 29 5.01 10.50 0.76
N GLU A 30 4.39 11.54 1.30
CA GLU A 30 5.06 12.55 2.12
C GLU A 30 5.62 11.96 3.42
N SER A 31 4.83 11.12 4.10
CA SER A 31 5.27 10.42 5.33
C SER A 31 6.45 9.49 5.09
N HIS A 32 6.59 8.94 3.88
CA HIS A 32 7.70 8.07 3.50
C HIS A 32 8.84 8.82 2.80
N GLY A 33 8.69 10.13 2.52
CA GLY A 33 9.69 10.91 1.81
C GLY A 33 9.86 10.52 0.33
N TRP A 34 8.89 9.83 -0.28
CA TRP A 34 8.97 9.45 -1.68
C TRP A 34 8.76 10.68 -2.58
N PRO A 35 9.56 10.88 -3.64
CA PRO A 35 9.51 12.12 -4.43
C PRO A 35 8.38 12.17 -5.46
N GLU A 36 7.79 11.04 -5.86
CA GLU A 36 6.76 11.04 -6.91
C GLU A 36 5.41 11.60 -6.47
N ARG A 37 4.76 12.35 -7.37
CA ARG A 37 3.48 13.03 -7.13
C ARG A 37 2.54 12.92 -8.34
N GLY A 38 1.24 13.04 -8.08
CA GLY A 38 0.17 13.00 -9.09
C GLY A 38 0.05 11.64 -9.80
N VAL A 39 -0.11 11.67 -11.12
CA VAL A 39 -0.34 10.46 -11.94
C VAL A 39 0.82 9.44 -11.90
N LYS A 40 2.01 9.88 -11.49
CA LYS A 40 3.19 8.99 -11.36
C LYS A 40 3.17 8.18 -10.06
N MET A 41 2.33 8.53 -9.09
CA MET A 41 2.30 7.84 -7.79
C MET A 41 1.80 6.40 -7.92
N MET A 42 0.72 6.16 -8.67
CA MET A 42 0.13 4.82 -8.81
C MET A 42 1.11 3.77 -9.38
N PRO A 43 1.85 4.03 -10.47
CA PRO A 43 2.84 3.07 -10.96
C PRO A 43 4.10 3.00 -10.07
N SER A 44 4.49 4.11 -9.43
CA SER A 44 5.68 4.13 -8.56
C SER A 44 5.45 3.48 -7.19
N VAL A 45 4.22 3.47 -6.68
CA VAL A 45 3.98 3.07 -5.29
C VAL A 45 4.27 1.60 -5.05
N GLN A 46 3.94 0.72 -6.00
CA GLN A 46 4.25 -0.70 -5.90
C GLN A 46 5.75 -0.92 -5.74
N ARG A 47 6.55 -0.18 -6.53
CA ARG A 47 8.01 -0.21 -6.47
C ARG A 47 8.51 0.31 -5.12
N HIS A 48 8.09 1.50 -4.71
CA HIS A 48 8.51 2.10 -3.44
C HIS A 48 8.16 1.25 -2.23
N VAL A 49 6.95 0.68 -2.23
CA VAL A 49 6.50 -0.25 -1.19
C VAL A 49 7.38 -1.50 -1.17
N ALA A 50 7.66 -2.10 -2.33
CA ALA A 50 8.55 -3.25 -2.40
C ALA A 50 9.99 -2.92 -1.95
N GLU A 51 10.53 -1.74 -2.31
CA GLU A 51 11.87 -1.31 -1.88
C GLU A 51 11.93 -0.99 -0.36
N THR A 52 10.86 -0.44 0.21
CA THR A 52 10.81 -0.02 1.63
C THR A 52 10.45 -1.16 2.57
N TYR A 53 9.49 -2.00 2.17
CA TYR A 53 8.88 -3.06 3.00
C TYR A 53 9.26 -4.47 2.54
N GLY A 54 10.02 -4.61 1.46
CA GLY A 54 10.38 -5.88 0.83
C GLY A 54 9.31 -6.41 -0.11
N SER A 55 8.02 -6.21 0.18
CA SER A 55 6.91 -6.63 -0.68
C SER A 55 5.62 -5.88 -0.35
N ILE A 56 4.72 -5.80 -1.33
CA ILE A 56 3.37 -5.24 -1.15
C ILE A 56 2.59 -6.03 -0.09
N LEU A 57 2.77 -7.35 -0.03
CA LEU A 57 2.19 -8.22 1.00
C LEU A 57 2.64 -7.82 2.41
N ALA A 58 3.94 -7.71 2.63
CA ALA A 58 4.50 -7.30 3.92
C ALA A 58 4.01 -5.90 4.35
N PHE A 59 3.83 -4.98 3.40
CA PHE A 59 3.19 -3.70 3.66
C PHE A 59 1.73 -3.88 4.07
N THR A 60 0.94 -4.64 3.31
CA THR A 60 -0.46 -4.90 3.68
C THR A 60 -0.59 -5.59 5.02
N GLU A 61 0.25 -6.58 5.35
CA GLU A 61 0.24 -7.26 6.64
C GLU A 61 0.64 -6.35 7.81
N LYS A 62 1.49 -5.36 7.55
CA LYS A 62 1.92 -4.40 8.57
C LYS A 62 0.82 -3.42 8.97
N TYR A 63 -0.02 -3.00 8.02
CA TYR A 63 -1.07 -2.00 8.23
C TYR A 63 -2.46 -2.62 8.41
N GLU A 64 -2.72 -3.72 7.71
CA GLU A 64 -3.95 -4.50 7.77
C GLU A 64 -3.60 -6.00 7.94
N PRO A 65 -3.05 -6.41 9.10
CA PRO A 65 -2.97 -7.82 9.41
C PRO A 65 -4.40 -8.35 9.42
N ALA A 66 -4.69 -9.38 8.63
CA ALA A 66 -6.01 -9.99 8.55
C ALA A 66 -6.40 -10.53 9.94
N GLY A 67 -7.04 -9.71 10.79
CA GLY A 67 -7.41 -10.15 12.13
C GLY A 67 -7.57 -9.11 13.25
N GLU A 68 -7.94 -7.85 12.98
CA GLU A 68 -8.62 -7.06 14.03
C GLU A 68 -10.12 -7.01 13.73
N ILE A 69 -10.79 -8.12 14.04
CA ILE A 69 -12.14 -8.05 14.60
C ILE A 69 -12.02 -7.20 15.86
N LYS A 70 -12.55 -5.98 15.82
CA LYS A 70 -12.79 -5.20 17.03
C LYS A 70 -13.90 -5.92 17.80
N GLU A 71 -13.53 -6.59 18.89
CA GLU A 71 -14.46 -7.07 19.94
C GLU A 71 -15.16 -5.91 20.63
#